data_AF-A0A1I7L433-F1
#
_entry.id   AF-A0A1I7L433-F1
#
_cell.length_a   1.000
_cell.length_b   1.000
_cell.length_c   1.000
_cell.angle_alpha   90.00
_cell.angle_beta   90.00
_cell.angle_gamma   90.00
#
_symmetry.space_group_name_H-M   'P 1'
#
loop_
_entity.id
_entity.type
_entity.pdbx_description
1 polymer ?
#
loop_
_entity_poly.entity_id
_entity_poly.type
_entity_poly.pdbx_seq_one_letter_code
_entity_poly.pdbx_strand_id
1 'polypeptide(L)'
;MTDRKPPFRPADAVDVLGEVEGDFVLPLCLPGSNLLIGEDLAMLVLSTIHGQRVGLPLSAQGVADLHTVLGEALRLLQARERGPVQ
;
A
#
# COMPACT_ATOMS: atom_id res chain seq x y z
N MET A 1 -16.14 -13.59 16.49
CA MET A 1 -15.47 -14.65 15.70
C MET A 1 -14.58 -13.95 14.70
N THR A 2 -13.25 -14.09 14.82
CA THR A 2 -12.29 -13.57 13.86
C THR A 2 -12.41 -14.40 12.58
N ASP A 3 -13.22 -13.94 11.65
CA ASP A 3 -13.30 -14.53 10.33
C ASP A 3 -11.96 -14.26 9.64
N ARG A 4 -11.07 -15.26 9.64
CA ARG A 4 -9.74 -15.13 9.05
C ARG A 4 -9.93 -15.07 7.54
N LYS A 5 -9.95 -13.86 6.98
CA LYS A 5 -9.91 -13.65 5.53
C LYS A 5 -8.77 -14.50 4.95
N PRO A 6 -9.01 -15.27 3.88
CA PRO A 6 -7.98 -16.07 3.25
C PRO A 6 -6.80 -15.16 2.82
N PRO A 7 -5.57 -15.69 2.74
CA PRO A 7 -4.41 -14.89 2.35
C PRO A 7 -4.62 -14.22 1.00
N PHE A 8 -3.96 -13.08 0.78
CA PHE A 8 -4.01 -12.43 -0.52
C PHE A 8 -3.23 -13.28 -1.53
N ARG A 9 -3.80 -13.49 -2.72
CA ARG A 9 -3.21 -14.30 -3.79
C ARG A 9 -3.03 -13.38 -5.01
N PRO A 10 -1.80 -12.94 -5.30
CA PRO A 10 -1.53 -12.07 -6.46
C PRO A 10 -1.98 -12.67 -7.78
N ALA A 11 -1.86 -13.99 -7.94
CA ALA A 11 -2.27 -14.70 -9.15
C ALA A 11 -3.79 -14.65 -9.43
N ASP A 12 -4.60 -14.42 -8.38
CA ASP A 12 -6.07 -14.32 -8.49
C ASP A 12 -6.53 -12.85 -8.59
N ALA A 13 -5.59 -11.90 -8.58
CA ALA A 13 -5.91 -10.47 -8.61
C ALA A 13 -6.28 -10.01 -10.03
N VAL A 14 -7.22 -9.07 -10.10
CA VAL A 14 -7.62 -8.40 -11.35
C VAL A 14 -6.91 -7.06 -11.43
N ASP A 15 -6.41 -6.70 -12.62
CA ASP A 15 -5.84 -5.37 -12.86
C ASP A 15 -6.95 -4.32 -12.75
N VAL A 16 -6.78 -3.42 -11.78
CA VAL A 16 -7.72 -2.35 -11.46
C VAL A 16 -7.67 -1.22 -12.50
N LEU A 17 -6.55 -1.07 -13.22
CA LEU A 17 -6.35 -0.04 -14.24
C LEU A 17 -6.55 -0.55 -15.67
N GLY A 18 -7.06 -1.77 -15.84
CA GLY A 18 -7.36 -2.35 -17.16
C GLY A 18 -8.48 -1.62 -17.92
N GLU A 19 -9.07 -2.27 -18.93
CA GLU A 19 -10.18 -1.74 -19.76
C GLU A 19 -11.48 -1.56 -18.96
N VAL A 20 -11.50 -0.62 -18.03
CA VAL A 20 -12.70 -0.21 -17.31
C VAL A 20 -13.17 1.09 -17.96
N GLU A 21 -14.23 1.03 -18.77
CA GLU A 21 -14.92 2.24 -19.21
C GLU A 21 -15.52 2.96 -17.99
N GLY A 22 -15.10 4.20 -17.75
CA GLY A 22 -15.66 5.08 -16.72
C GLY A 22 -14.63 5.70 -15.77
N ASP A 23 -15.13 6.41 -14.76
CA ASP A 23 -14.28 7.09 -13.77
C ASP A 23 -13.65 6.09 -12.80
N PHE A 24 -12.31 6.12 -12.71
CA PHE A 24 -11.58 5.36 -11.69
C PHE A 24 -11.62 6.08 -10.35
N VAL A 25 -12.28 5.49 -9.36
CA VAL A 25 -12.29 6.00 -7.99
C VAL A 25 -11.09 5.43 -7.23
N LEU A 26 -10.19 6.32 -6.79
CA LEU A 26 -9.05 5.92 -5.96
C LEU A 26 -9.53 5.21 -4.68
N PRO A 27 -9.04 3.98 -4.40
CA PRO A 27 -9.50 3.24 -3.25
C PRO A 27 -9.03 3.89 -1.95
N LEU A 28 -9.98 4.21 -1.08
CA LEU A 28 -9.70 4.64 0.30
C LEU A 28 -9.21 3.44 1.11
N CYS A 29 -7.93 3.46 1.46
CA CYS A 29 -7.26 2.39 2.19
C CYS A 29 -7.34 2.60 3.70
N LEU A 30 -7.59 1.51 4.43
CA LEU A 30 -7.52 1.46 5.89
C LEU A 30 -6.05 1.50 6.35
N PRO A 31 -5.77 2.03 7.55
CA PRO A 31 -4.45 1.94 8.15
C PRO A 31 -4.00 0.49 8.33
N GLY A 32 -2.69 0.27 8.18
CA GLY A 32 -2.09 -1.06 8.23
C GLY A 32 -1.92 -1.65 6.82
N SER A 33 -0.77 -2.28 6.62
CA SER A 33 -0.41 -2.90 5.35
C SER A 33 0.24 -4.25 5.61
N ASN A 34 0.15 -5.14 4.63
CA ASN A 34 0.96 -6.35 4.60
C ASN A 34 1.93 -6.26 3.44
N LEU A 35 3.14 -6.76 3.63
CA LEU A 35 4.14 -6.87 2.58
C LEU A 35 4.29 -8.34 2.19
N LEU A 36 4.11 -8.64 0.92
CA LEU A 36 4.44 -9.93 0.33
C LEU A 36 5.75 -9.76 -0.45
N ILE A 37 6.73 -10.63 -0.22
CA ILE A 37 8.03 -10.58 -0.88
C ILE A 37 8.23 -11.91 -1.61
N GLY A 38 8.35 -11.84 -2.93
CA GLY A 38 8.83 -12.93 -3.78
C GLY A 38 10.27 -12.69 -4.24
N GLU A 39 10.77 -13.56 -5.11
CA GLU A 39 12.16 -13.46 -5.63
C GLU A 39 12.38 -12.20 -6.46
N ASP A 40 11.44 -11.85 -7.35
CA ASP A 40 11.57 -10.72 -8.29
C ASP A 40 10.61 -9.56 -8.03
N LEU A 41 9.67 -9.72 -7.08
CA LEU A 41 8.59 -8.76 -6.86
C LEU A 41 8.22 -8.67 -5.39
N ALA A 42 8.09 -7.43 -4.90
CA ALA A 42 7.41 -7.15 -3.65
C ALA A 42 5.99 -6.63 -3.93
N MET A 43 5.05 -6.87 -3.03
CA MET A 43 3.69 -6.37 -3.16
C MET A 43 3.20 -5.84 -1.82
N LEU A 44 2.83 -4.56 -1.80
CA LEU A 44 2.12 -3.97 -0.66
C LEU A 44 0.63 -4.27 -0.80
N VAL A 45 0.04 -4.91 0.21
CA VAL A 45 -1.38 -5.26 0.24
C VAL A 45 -2.11 -4.39 1.25
N LEU A 46 -3.07 -3.61 0.75
CA LEU A 46 -3.87 -2.67 1.52
C LEU A 46 -5.33 -3.14 1.55
N SER A 47 -5.96 -3.03 2.72
CA SER A 47 -7.41 -3.23 2.83
C SER A 47 -8.11 -1.90 2.58
N THR A 48 -9.26 -1.92 1.90
CA THR A 48 -10.06 -0.71 1.64
C THR A 48 -11.23 -0.60 2.62
N ILE A 49 -11.81 0.60 2.73
CA ILE A 49 -13.02 0.83 3.53
C ILE A 49 -14.23 0.02 3.04
N HIS A 50 -14.23 -0.39 1.76
CA HIS A 50 -15.27 -1.22 1.16
C HIS A 50 -15.02 -2.73 1.36
N GLY A 51 -14.03 -3.10 2.17
CA GLY A 51 -13.71 -4.50 2.46
C GLY A 51 -12.94 -5.23 1.36
N GLN A 52 -12.60 -4.55 0.27
CA GLN A 52 -11.74 -5.07 -0.81
C GLN A 52 -10.26 -5.03 -0.41
N ARG A 53 -9.40 -5.73 -1.14
CA ARG A 53 -7.94 -5.67 -1.01
C ARG A 53 -7.31 -5.20 -2.30
N VAL A 54 -6.35 -4.29 -2.20
CA VAL A 54 -5.58 -3.75 -3.33
C VAL A 54 -4.13 -4.16 -3.15
N GLY A 55 -3.54 -4.72 -4.20
CA GLY A 55 -2.12 -5.04 -4.27
C GLY A 55 -1.39 -3.96 -5.08
N LEU A 56 -0.30 -3.44 -4.55
CA LEU A 56 0.59 -2.52 -5.24
C LEU A 56 1.90 -3.25 -5.51
N PRO A 57 2.14 -3.73 -6.75
CA PRO A 57 3.39 -4.37 -7.12
C PRO A 57 4.53 -3.34 -7.09
N LEU A 58 5.65 -3.72 -6.50
CA LEU A 58 6.86 -2.91 -6.37
C LEU A 58 8.06 -3.71 -6.86
N SER A 59 8.81 -3.12 -7.79
CA SER A 59 10.17 -3.58 -8.09
C SER A 59 11.08 -3.35 -6.90
N ALA A 60 12.26 -3.99 -6.88
CA ALA A 60 13.27 -3.74 -5.84
C ALA A 60 13.62 -2.24 -5.71
N GLN A 61 13.75 -1.53 -6.84
CA GLN A 61 13.96 -0.08 -6.83
C GLN A 61 12.75 0.67 -6.25
N GLY A 62 11.52 0.29 -6.65
CA GLY A 62 10.30 0.90 -6.12
C GLY A 62 10.16 0.75 -4.60
N VAL A 63 10.63 -0.37 -4.03
CA VAL A 63 10.69 -0.55 -2.57
C VAL A 63 11.68 0.42 -1.92
N ALA A 64 12.87 0.58 -2.50
CA ALA A 64 13.89 1.50 -1.98
C ALA A 64 13.42 2.98 -2.03
N ASP A 65 12.75 3.36 -3.12
CA ASP A 65 12.19 4.69 -3.29
C ASP A 65 11.07 4.94 -2.27
N LEU A 66 10.17 3.97 -2.09
CA LEU A 66 9.10 4.04 -1.10
C LEU A 66 9.66 4.18 0.33
N HIS A 67 10.69 3.40 0.67
CA HIS A 67 11.34 3.50 1.98
C HIS A 67 11.90 4.92 2.21
N THR A 68 12.56 5.50 1.22
CA THR A 68 13.09 6.87 1.29
C THR A 68 11.99 7.90 1.50
N VAL A 69 10.92 7.84 0.71
CA VAL A 69 9.79 8.77 0.80
C VAL A 69 9.08 8.66 2.16
N LEU A 70 8.85 7.44 2.65
CA LEU A 70 8.25 7.23 3.96
C LEU A 70 9.14 7.72 5.10
N GLY A 71 10.45 7.52 5.01
CA GLY A 71 11.41 8.02 5.99
C GLY A 71 11.34 9.55 6.11
N GLU A 72 11.34 10.26 4.98
CA GLU A 72 11.22 11.72 4.98
C GLU A 72 9.85 12.20 5.46
N ALA A 73 8.76 11.54 5.06
CA ALA A 73 7.43 11.87 5.54
C ALA A 73 7.33 11.73 7.07
N LEU A 74 7.86 10.64 7.63
CA LEU A 74 7.90 10.42 9.08
C LEU A 74 8.76 11.49 9.78
N ARG A 75 9.92 11.84 9.22
CA ARG A 75 10.77 12.90 9.75
C ARG A 75 10.02 14.23 9.83
N LEU A 76 9.27 14.59 8.78
CA LEU A 76 8.47 15.81 8.74
C LEU A 76 7.31 15.80 9.75
N LEU A 77 6.64 14.65 9.91
CA LEU A 77 5.57 14.48 10.90
C LEU A 77 6.11 14.66 12.33
N GLN A 78 7.25 14.04 12.64
CA GLN A 78 7.90 14.17 13.94
C GLN A 78 8.44 15.59 14.19
N ALA A 79 8.94 16.27 13.16
CA ALA A 79 9.40 17.66 13.28
C ALA A 79 8.25 18.62 13.63
N ARG A 80 7.04 18.37 13.12
CA ARG A 80 5.83 19.12 13.51
C ARG A 80 5.46 18.93 14.98
N GLU A 81 5.70 17.75 15.54
CA GLU A 81 5.42 17.47 16.96
C GLU A 81 6.43 18.13 17.91
N ARG A 82 7.66 18.43 17.44
CA ARG A 82 8.72 19.02 18.29
C ARG A 82 8.72 20.56 18.37
N GLY A 83 7.77 21.24 17.72
CA GLY A 83 7.72 22.71 17.69
C GLY A 83 8.83 23.35 16.84
N PRO A 84 8.80 24.68 16.61
CA PRO A 84 9.79 25.34 15.78
C PRO A 84 11.18 25.18 16.41
N VAL A 85 12.10 24.60 15.65
CA VAL A 85 13.54 24.68 15.94
C VAL A 85 13.88 26.16 15.90
N GLN A 86 14.23 26.72 17.05
CA GLN A 86 14.78 28.08 17.19
C GLN A 86 16.21 28.13 16.65
#